data_AF-A0A929ZNT7-F1
#
_entry.id   AF-A0A929ZNT7-F1
#
_cell.length_a   1.000
_cell.length_b   1.000
_cell.length_c   1.000
_cell.angle_alpha   90.00
_cell.angle_beta   90.00
_cell.angle_gamma   90.00
#
_symmetry.space_group_name_H-M   'P 1'
#
loop_
_entity.id
_entity.type
_entity.pdbx_description
1 polymer ?
#
loop_
_entity_poly.entity_id
_entity_poly.type
_entity_poly.pdbx_seq_one_letter_code
_entity_poly.pdbx_strand_id
1 'polypeptide(L)'
;GHHQDDLLETYIMQETKNIVPEYYGLREEMLMHGVLFKRPLLHMSKEELVTYCKEHALHYYIDVTNLSDEYTRNQIRHEIVEPMTTFERIAYLREIKQRNAIMQERRCRVKTYIREEKVLLETYRALSQDDRLTMLRMFV
;
A
#
# COMPACT_ATOMS: atom_id res chain seq x y z
N GLY A 1 3.63 14.86 -3.98
CA GLY A 1 4.08 13.49 -4.30
C GLY A 1 3.81 12.62 -3.11
N HIS A 2 3.61 11.30 -3.30
CA HIS A 2 3.23 10.41 -2.20
C HIS A 2 4.34 10.26 -1.14
N HIS A 3 3.95 10.32 0.13
CA HIS A 3 4.81 10.21 1.31
C HIS A 3 4.33 9.12 2.29
N GLN A 4 5.05 8.91 3.39
CA GLN A 4 4.78 7.82 4.34
C GLN A 4 3.36 7.88 4.92
N ASP A 5 2.85 9.06 5.23
CA ASP A 5 1.48 9.23 5.74
C ASP A 5 0.44 8.77 4.71
N ASP A 6 0.64 8.99 3.40
CA ASP A 6 -0.26 8.46 2.36
C ASP A 6 -0.27 6.93 2.33
N LEU A 7 0.88 6.30 2.60
CA LEU A 7 0.99 4.86 2.68
C LEU A 7 0.20 4.31 3.88
N LEU A 8 0.29 4.97 5.03
CA LEU A 8 -0.46 4.61 6.24
C LEU A 8 -1.97 4.82 6.04
N GLU A 9 -2.38 5.97 5.52
CA GLU A 9 -3.79 6.27 5.17
C GLU A 9 -4.35 5.18 4.25
N THR A 10 -3.62 4.84 3.18
CA THR A 10 -4.04 3.81 2.21
C THR A 10 -4.17 2.44 2.88
N TYR A 11 -3.22 2.07 3.73
CA TYR A 11 -3.27 0.79 4.44
C TYR A 11 -4.47 0.71 5.39
N ILE A 12 -4.68 1.75 6.21
CA ILE A 12 -5.80 1.81 7.15
C ILE A 12 -7.13 1.76 6.40
N MET A 13 -7.26 2.48 5.29
CA MET A 13 -8.45 2.41 4.43
C MET A 13 -8.71 1.00 3.89
N GLN A 14 -7.67 0.26 3.51
CA GLN A 14 -7.80 -1.13 3.05
C GLN A 14 -8.29 -2.03 4.19
N GLU A 15 -7.73 -1.89 5.40
CA GLU A 15 -8.14 -2.65 6.59
C GLU A 15 -9.57 -2.34 7.00
N THR A 16 -9.95 -1.06 7.14
CA THR A 16 -11.30 -0.66 7.54
C THR A 16 -12.37 -1.20 6.58
N LYS A 17 -12.03 -1.35 5.30
CA LYS A 17 -12.92 -1.89 4.27
C LYS A 17 -12.82 -3.40 4.10
N ASN A 18 -11.98 -4.09 4.87
CA ASN A 18 -11.68 -5.52 4.72
C ASN A 18 -11.30 -5.91 3.28
N ILE A 19 -10.57 -5.02 2.59
CA ILE A 19 -10.10 -5.26 1.23
C ILE A 19 -8.82 -6.08 1.30
N VAL A 20 -8.73 -7.14 0.49
CA VAL A 20 -7.49 -7.89 0.27
C VAL A 20 -6.87 -7.41 -1.05
N PRO A 21 -6.00 -6.39 -1.03
CA PRO A 21 -5.39 -5.84 -2.25
C PRO A 21 -4.33 -6.78 -2.82
N GLU A 22 -3.76 -6.41 -3.97
CA GLU A 22 -2.52 -7.03 -4.45
C GLU A 22 -1.28 -6.59 -3.69
N TYR A 23 -1.38 -5.47 -2.97
CA TYR A 23 -0.34 -4.89 -2.14
C TYR A 23 -0.97 -3.99 -1.09
N TYR A 24 -0.59 -4.19 0.16
CA TYR A 24 -1.02 -3.36 1.27
C TYR A 24 -0.26 -2.03 1.29
N GLY A 25 -0.99 -0.92 1.41
CA GLY A 25 -0.45 0.44 1.32
C GLY A 25 -0.07 0.83 -0.12
N LEU A 26 1.05 1.53 -0.27
CA LEU A 26 1.57 2.03 -1.55
C LEU A 26 2.92 1.38 -1.88
N ARG A 27 3.12 1.01 -3.15
CA ARG A 27 4.42 0.53 -3.65
C ARG A 27 5.33 1.72 -3.99
N GLU A 28 6.60 1.65 -3.63
CA GLU A 28 7.59 2.66 -4.00
C GLU A 28 7.78 2.73 -5.52
N GLU A 29 7.83 1.58 -6.18
CA GLU A 29 7.91 1.47 -7.63
C GLU A 29 6.81 0.54 -8.18
N MET A 30 6.20 0.94 -9.29
CA MET A 30 5.18 0.15 -9.96
C MET A 30 5.22 0.39 -11.48
N LEU A 31 5.20 -0.68 -12.26
CA LEU A 31 4.99 -0.60 -13.70
C LEU A 31 3.49 -0.66 -13.99
N MET A 32 2.94 0.35 -14.65
CA MET A 32 1.54 0.40 -15.04
C MET A 32 1.44 0.86 -16.50
N HIS A 33 0.81 0.05 -17.36
CA HIS A 33 0.71 0.30 -18.81
C HIS A 33 2.06 0.62 -19.49
N GLY A 34 3.13 -0.07 -19.10
CA GLY A 34 4.48 0.16 -19.63
C GLY A 34 5.19 1.40 -19.08
N VAL A 35 4.57 2.16 -18.18
CA VAL A 35 5.15 3.34 -17.53
C VAL A 35 5.60 2.98 -16.11
N LEU A 36 6.84 3.34 -15.77
CA LEU A 36 7.39 3.15 -14.43
C LEU A 36 7.02 4.33 -13.54
N PHE A 37 6.15 4.09 -12.56
CA PHE A 37 5.79 5.05 -11.52
C PHE A 37 6.72 4.89 -10.33
N LYS A 38 7.34 5.99 -9.89
CA LYS A 38 8.20 6.03 -8.70
C LYS A 38 7.65 7.00 -7.64
N ARG A 39 7.71 6.60 -6.37
CA ARG A 39 7.31 7.39 -5.20
C ARG A 39 8.53 7.60 -4.28
N PRO A 40 9.48 8.48 -4.64
CA PRO A 40 10.76 8.60 -3.93
C PRO A 40 10.64 9.09 -2.49
N LEU A 41 9.53 9.74 -2.13
CA LEU A 41 9.32 10.31 -0.79
C LEU A 41 8.53 9.38 0.14
N LEU A 42 8.25 8.13 -0.29
CA LEU A 42 7.35 7.24 0.44
C LEU A 42 7.86 6.81 1.82
N HIS A 43 9.16 6.96 2.07
CA HIS A 43 9.79 6.70 3.35
C HIS A 43 9.81 7.91 4.29
N MET A 44 9.49 9.11 3.79
CA MET A 44 9.51 10.35 4.58
C MET A 44 8.12 10.69 5.11
N SER A 45 8.03 11.13 6.36
CA SER A 45 6.79 11.64 6.94
C SER A 45 6.47 13.05 6.43
N LYS A 46 5.21 13.45 6.56
CA LYS A 46 4.78 14.83 6.26
C LYS A 46 5.54 15.84 7.12
N GLU A 47 5.81 15.52 8.39
CA GLU A 47 6.57 16.36 9.31
C GLU A 47 8.03 16.55 8.84
N GLU A 48 8.69 15.48 8.42
CA GLU A 48 10.06 15.53 7.89
C GLU A 48 10.13 16.39 6.63
N LEU A 49 9.13 16.25 5.73
CA LEU A 49 9.06 17.06 4.51
C LEU A 49 8.84 18.56 4.81
N VAL A 50 7.98 18.88 5.78
CA VAL A 50 7.73 20.27 6.20
C VAL A 50 9.00 20.87 6.83
N THR A 51 9.69 20.10 7.67
CA THR A 51 10.97 20.53 8.28
C THR A 51 12.02 20.79 7.20
N TYR A 52 12.17 19.87 6.25
CA TYR A 52 13.07 20.04 5.11
C TYR A 52 12.75 21.31 4.31
N CYS A 53 11.48 21.57 4.03
CA CYS A 53 11.09 22.79 3.31
C CYS A 53 11.45 24.06 4.08
N LYS A 54 11.26 24.07 5.42
CA LYS A 54 11.62 25.22 6.27
C LYS A 54 13.13 25.44 6.31
N GLU A 55 13.91 24.39 6.51
CA GLU A 55 15.38 24.46 6.58
C GLU A 55 16.00 24.97 5.27
N HIS A 56 15.39 24.64 4.13
CA HIS A 56 15.85 25.05 2.81
C HIS A 56 15.11 26.27 2.24
N ALA A 57 14.26 26.94 3.03
CA ALA A 57 13.44 28.08 2.60
C ALA A 57 12.59 27.83 1.33
N LEU A 58 12.14 26.58 1.14
CA LEU A 58 11.30 26.19 0.02
C LEU A 58 9.85 26.58 0.30
N HIS A 59 9.27 27.31 -0.65
CA HIS A 59 7.88 27.74 -0.57
C HIS A 59 6.97 26.57 -0.96
N TYR A 60 5.96 26.31 -0.14
CA TYR A 60 4.94 25.31 -0.41
C TYR A 60 3.56 25.84 -0.04
N TYR A 61 2.53 25.26 -0.64
CA TYR A 61 1.14 25.62 -0.40
C TYR A 61 0.38 24.42 0.14
N ILE A 62 -0.56 24.69 1.05
CA ILE A 62 -1.48 23.68 1.57
C ILE A 62 -2.79 23.84 0.81
N ASP A 63 -3.23 22.76 0.16
CA ASP A 63 -4.56 22.72 -0.46
C ASP A 63 -5.64 22.75 0.64
N VAL A 64 -6.53 23.74 0.56
CA VAL A 64 -7.62 23.97 1.52
C VAL A 64 -8.61 22.82 1.59
N THR A 65 -8.73 22.01 0.52
CA THR A 65 -9.62 20.83 0.51
C THR A 65 -9.13 19.73 1.47
N ASN A 66 -7.85 19.74 1.84
CA ASN A 66 -7.28 18.82 2.82
C ASN A 66 -7.73 19.11 4.26
N LEU A 67 -8.44 20.22 4.49
CA LEU A 67 -8.98 20.58 5.81
C LEU A 67 -10.43 20.09 6.01
N SER A 68 -11.03 19.48 4.98
CA SER A 68 -12.40 18.96 5.03
C SER A 68 -12.42 17.49 5.41
N ASP A 69 -13.31 17.10 6.31
CA ASP A 69 -13.57 15.69 6.68
C ASP A 69 -14.61 15.00 5.78
N GLU A 70 -15.00 15.62 4.67
CA GLU A 70 -15.98 15.03 3.73
C GLU A 70 -15.48 13.70 3.15
N TYR A 71 -14.16 13.56 2.96
CA TYR A 71 -13.56 12.34 2.43
C TYR A 71 -13.08 11.43 3.57
N THR A 72 -13.43 10.14 3.51
CA THR A 72 -12.97 9.11 4.46
C THR A 72 -11.44 9.12 4.66
N ARG A 73 -10.70 9.46 3.61
CA ARG A 73 -9.24 9.58 3.69
C ARG A 73 -8.79 10.74 4.59
N ASN A 74 -9.47 11.88 4.52
CA ASN A 74 -9.17 13.03 5.38
C ASN A 74 -9.54 12.74 6.83
N GLN A 75 -10.66 12.06 7.07
CA GLN A 75 -11.01 11.56 8.41
C GLN A 75 -9.90 10.67 8.98
N ILE A 76 -9.43 9.67 8.22
CA ILE A 76 -8.32 8.80 8.65
C ILE A 76 -7.03 9.61 8.89
N ARG A 77 -6.76 10.62 8.06
CA ARG A 77 -5.60 11.50 8.25
C ARG A 77 -5.68 12.21 9.60
N HIS A 78 -6.75 12.93 9.86
CA HIS A 78 -6.88 13.79 11.04
C HIS A 78 -7.12 12.99 12.33
N GLU A 79 -7.92 11.93 12.27
CA GLU A 79 -8.31 11.17 13.46
C GLU A 79 -7.30 10.07 13.84
N ILE A 80 -6.54 9.56 12.87
CA ILE A 80 -5.69 8.37 13.08
C ILE A 80 -4.23 8.64 12.76
N VAL A 81 -3.90 9.15 11.57
CA VAL A 81 -2.50 9.23 11.10
C VAL A 81 -1.74 10.41 11.72
N GLU A 82 -2.36 11.59 11.80
CA GLU A 82 -1.77 12.79 12.43
C GLU A 82 -1.49 12.63 13.94
N PRO A 83 -2.39 12.05 14.77
CA PRO A 83 -2.09 11.82 16.18
C PRO A 83 -1.20 10.60 16.45
N MET A 84 -0.82 9.84 15.41
CA MET A 84 -0.07 8.59 15.56
C MET A 84 1.34 8.83 16.11
N THR A 85 1.70 8.11 17.16
CA THR A 85 3.06 8.14 17.72
C THR A 85 4.07 7.48 16.79
N THR A 86 5.35 7.84 16.92
CA THR A 86 6.45 7.20 16.17
C THR A 86 6.47 5.68 16.36
N PHE A 87 6.14 5.18 17.56
CA PHE A 87 6.09 3.75 17.85
C PHE A 87 4.98 3.05 17.05
N GLU A 88 3.77 3.61 17.05
CA GLU A 88 2.63 3.08 16.28
C GLU A 88 2.93 3.11 14.78
N ARG A 89 3.51 4.20 14.26
CA ARG A 89 3.92 4.31 12.86
C ARG A 89 4.87 3.18 12.48
N ILE A 90 5.91 2.94 13.29
CA ILE A 90 6.86 1.83 13.06
C ILE A 90 6.16 0.47 13.09
N ALA A 91 5.21 0.26 14.00
CA ALA A 91 4.46 -0.98 14.09
C ALA A 91 3.64 -1.24 12.81
N TYR A 92 2.88 -0.25 12.34
CA TYR A 92 2.12 -0.33 11.09
C TYR A 92 3.03 -0.59 9.88
N LEU A 93 4.14 0.14 9.75
CA LEU A 93 5.08 -0.06 8.64
C LEU A 93 5.68 -1.48 8.64
N ARG A 94 5.99 -2.02 9.82
CA ARG A 94 6.48 -3.40 9.96
C ARG A 94 5.40 -4.40 9.55
N GLU A 95 4.16 -4.20 9.98
CA GLU A 95 3.02 -5.05 9.64
C GLU A 95 2.76 -5.06 8.13
N ILE A 96 2.72 -3.88 7.50
CA ILE A 96 2.57 -3.73 6.03
C ILE A 96 3.66 -4.51 5.30
N LYS A 97 4.91 -4.34 5.72
CA LYS A 97 6.06 -5.06 5.12
C LYS A 97 5.90 -6.57 5.26
N GLN A 98 5.52 -7.06 6.44
CA GLN A 98 5.33 -8.48 6.69
C GLN A 98 4.19 -9.08 5.87
N ARG A 99 3.02 -8.41 5.83
CA ARG A 99 1.86 -8.87 5.06
C ARG A 99 2.15 -8.90 3.56
N ASN A 100 2.84 -7.89 3.06
CA ASN A 100 3.28 -7.86 1.66
C ASN A 100 4.29 -8.96 1.34
N ALA A 101 5.21 -9.29 2.26
CA ALA A 101 6.14 -10.40 2.08
C ALA A 101 5.41 -11.76 1.99
N ILE A 102 4.44 -12.00 2.88
CA ILE A 102 3.60 -13.22 2.87
C ILE A 102 2.80 -13.31 1.57
N MET A 103 2.18 -12.21 1.13
CA MET A 103 1.46 -12.17 -0.15
C MET A 103 2.39 -12.46 -1.33
N GLN A 104 3.60 -11.89 -1.32
CA GLN A 104 4.57 -12.11 -2.39
C GLN A 104 5.03 -13.57 -2.44
N GLU A 105 5.34 -14.17 -1.28
CA GLU A 105 5.69 -15.58 -1.18
C GLU A 105 4.56 -16.47 -1.73
N ARG A 106 3.32 -16.19 -1.33
CA ARG A 106 2.14 -16.90 -1.83
C ARG A 106 2.02 -16.77 -3.35
N ARG A 107 2.16 -15.57 -3.91
CA ARG A 107 2.14 -15.35 -5.36
C ARG A 107 3.24 -16.12 -6.07
N CYS A 108 4.48 -16.10 -5.56
CA CYS A 108 5.59 -16.85 -6.12
C CYS A 108 5.30 -18.36 -6.11
N ARG A 109 4.79 -18.91 -5.00
CA ARG A 109 4.39 -20.32 -4.89
C ARG A 109 3.30 -20.66 -5.90
N VAL A 110 2.21 -19.89 -5.92
CA VAL A 110 1.07 -20.10 -6.83
C VAL A 110 1.49 -20.05 -8.29
N LYS A 111 2.41 -19.13 -8.64
CA LYS A 111 2.96 -19.00 -9.99
C LYS A 111 3.61 -20.28 -10.51
N THR A 112 4.19 -21.11 -9.63
CA THR A 112 4.84 -22.37 -10.03
C THR A 112 3.88 -23.40 -10.65
N TYR A 113 2.58 -23.28 -10.36
CA TYR A 113 1.55 -24.15 -10.90
C TYR A 113 1.03 -23.68 -12.28
N ILE A 114 1.36 -22.47 -12.71
CA ILE A 114 0.91 -21.88 -13.97
C ILE A 114 1.96 -22.17 -15.04
N ARG A 115 1.54 -22.77 -16.16
CA ARG A 115 2.38 -23.05 -17.34
C ARG A 115 1.66 -22.58 -18.59
N GLU A 116 2.34 -21.79 -19.42
CA GLU A 116 1.76 -21.27 -20.68
C GLU A 116 0.39 -20.61 -20.47
N GLU A 117 0.27 -19.80 -19.41
CA GLU A 117 -0.99 -19.13 -19.02
C GLU A 117 -2.16 -20.09 -18.75
N LYS A 118 -1.87 -21.33 -18.37
CA LYS A 118 -2.85 -22.35 -18.02
C LYS A 118 -2.48 -23.04 -16.71
N VAL A 119 -3.49 -23.62 -16.08
CA VAL A 119 -3.34 -24.47 -14.89
C VAL A 119 -4.21 -25.71 -15.02
N LEU A 120 -3.72 -26.85 -14.56
CA LEU A 120 -4.51 -28.08 -14.49
C LEU A 120 -5.61 -27.94 -13.45
N LEU A 121 -6.83 -28.34 -13.82
CA LEU A 121 -8.00 -28.20 -12.96
C LEU A 121 -7.87 -29.02 -11.66
N GLU A 122 -7.23 -30.18 -11.73
CA GLU A 122 -6.91 -31.01 -10.56
C GLU A 122 -5.99 -30.29 -9.57
N THR A 123 -4.93 -29.64 -10.07
CA THR A 123 -4.01 -28.85 -9.26
C THR A 123 -4.75 -27.70 -8.60
N TYR A 124 -5.54 -26.94 -9.37
CA TYR A 124 -6.33 -25.82 -8.84
C TYR A 124 -7.30 -26.27 -7.74
N ARG A 125 -8.00 -27.38 -7.92
CA ARG A 125 -8.96 -27.91 -6.94
C ARG A 125 -8.31 -28.39 -5.65
N ALA A 126 -7.05 -28.82 -5.71
CA ALA A 126 -6.27 -29.23 -4.54
C ALA A 126 -5.71 -28.07 -3.71
N LEU A 127 -5.72 -26.83 -4.24
CA LEU A 127 -5.20 -25.66 -3.53
C LEU A 127 -6.15 -25.16 -2.44
N SER A 128 -5.59 -24.47 -1.45
CA SER A 128 -6.36 -23.74 -0.44
C SER A 128 -7.25 -22.67 -1.10
N GLN A 129 -8.30 -22.23 -0.42
CA GLN A 129 -9.16 -21.15 -0.93
C GLN A 129 -8.36 -19.87 -1.25
N ASP A 130 -7.43 -19.53 -0.38
CA ASP A 130 -6.52 -18.39 -0.53
C ASP A 130 -5.62 -18.51 -1.77
N ASP A 131 -5.03 -19.68 -2.00
CA ASP A 131 -4.15 -19.92 -3.14
C ASP A 131 -4.95 -19.95 -4.45
N ARG A 132 -6.19 -20.47 -4.42
CA ARG A 132 -7.13 -20.41 -5.56
C ARG A 132 -7.49 -18.97 -5.92
N LEU A 133 -7.86 -18.14 -4.94
CA LEU A 133 -8.17 -16.72 -5.17
C LEU A 133 -6.95 -15.95 -5.70
N THR A 134 -5.77 -16.23 -5.12
CA THR A 134 -4.51 -15.65 -5.59
C THR A 134 -4.24 -16.04 -7.04
N MET A 135 -4.46 -17.30 -7.39
CA MET A 135 -4.28 -17.80 -8.75
C MET A 135 -5.22 -17.13 -9.74
N LEU A 136 -6.51 -17.02 -9.40
CA LEU A 136 -7.49 -16.35 -10.27
C LEU A 136 -7.11 -14.89 -10.56
N ARG A 137 -6.61 -14.16 -9.54
CA ARG A 137 -6.14 -12.78 -9.70
C ARG A 137 -4.91 -12.63 -10.58
N MET A 138 -4.19 -13.71 -10.89
CA MET A 138 -3.04 -13.65 -11.81
C MET A 138 -3.45 -13.73 -13.28
N PHE A 139 -4.70 -14.07 -13.58
CA PHE A 139 -5.24 -14.16 -14.94
C PHE A 139 -6.07 -12.93 -15.35
N VAL A 140 -6.32 -12.01 -14.42
CA VAL A 140 -7.06 -10.76 -14.62
C VAL A 140 -6.08 -9.60 -14.58
#